data_AF-A0AAU0NTA9-F1
#
_entry.id   AF-A0AAU0NTA9-F1
#
_cell.length_a   1.000
_cell.length_b   1.000
_cell.length_c   1.000
_cell.angle_alpha   90.00
_cell.angle_beta   90.00
_cell.angle_gamma   90.00
#
_symmetry.space_group_name_H-M   'P 1'
#
loop_
_entity.id
_entity.type
_entity.pdbx_description
1 polymer ?
#
loop_
_entity_poly.entity_id
_entity_poly.type
_entity_poly.pdbx_seq_one_letter_code
_entity_poly.pdbx_strand_id
1 'polypeptide(L)'
;MTDNITGTNTINKTVSSHPLRIVQVAPDYYPIPPSNYGGIERMIYSLTEELVKRGHEVYLYASKGSQCSAKIINYEHTAPNPLSIADFVEKTLPDNIDIIHDHTHASIVGLKKLVIPTVCTIHDSRYNPIDYPVYLSKRALEIVGKNYGFFVYNGIDLNEYEFSEAKDDYLLFLGVLSWHKGIKEAIEVAEKTNQKLIIAGPIFNYEYYNKEIEPKIKNNPNIQYVGEVGGEQKQNLLKKAKCFLFPTSWEEPFGLVMIEAMACGTPVLAFRNGAVPEVMDGFPELICSSVDEMVLKLNSNQFPEAKLLREYVEKNFTAAAMTEGYLKLYNKILTEEVNYNYGDKLKETGKFTEAIQYYEQFLHLTDLSKGHKIKIYNKLADIYFDLKNSKKEREIIFKSFECGSPRAEFCCRLGYQFLQNNELDKAIFWYELATKLERPNNHEILYESCWTWLPFLQLCICYYKIGNLKKSYENNELALNLSPNNEMIINNKKFLEGVLKK
;
A
#
# COMPACT_ATOMS: atom_id res chain seq x y z
N MET A 1 23.04 27.23 -39.67
CA MET A 1 22.60 25.92 -40.17
C MET A 1 21.35 25.57 -39.39
N THR A 2 20.26 25.43 -40.12
CA THR A 2 18.90 25.19 -39.68
C THR A 2 18.72 23.70 -39.39
N ASP A 3 18.54 23.32 -38.13
CA ASP A 3 18.01 21.99 -37.80
C ASP A 3 16.50 22.10 -37.63
N ASN A 4 15.82 21.52 -38.62
CA ASN A 4 14.39 21.39 -38.72
C ASN A 4 13.86 20.52 -37.58
N ILE A 5 13.01 21.12 -36.75
CA ILE A 5 12.12 20.43 -35.82
C ILE A 5 10.97 19.86 -36.65
N THR A 6 11.04 18.58 -36.99
CA THR A 6 9.91 17.82 -37.53
C THR A 6 9.75 16.51 -36.78
N GLY A 7 8.63 16.39 -36.06
CA GLY A 7 7.84 15.16 -35.98
C GLY A 7 8.31 14.04 -35.06
N THR A 8 7.52 13.84 -34.00
CA THR A 8 7.20 12.57 -33.31
C THR A 8 8.21 11.97 -32.32
N ASN A 9 7.67 11.67 -31.12
CA ASN A 9 8.18 10.80 -30.05
C ASN A 9 9.25 11.33 -29.08
N THR A 10 8.86 12.15 -28.11
CA THR A 10 9.54 12.23 -26.80
C THR A 10 8.56 12.50 -25.66
N ILE A 11 7.55 11.62 -25.49
CA ILE A 11 6.78 11.55 -24.23
C ILE A 11 7.08 10.19 -23.63
N ASN A 12 8.29 10.08 -23.13
CA ASN A 12 8.75 9.06 -22.21
C ASN A 12 10.16 9.49 -21.88
N LYS A 13 10.29 10.46 -20.96
CA LYS A 13 11.55 10.57 -20.23
C LYS A 13 11.60 9.33 -19.34
N THR A 14 11.94 8.21 -19.96
CA THR A 14 12.16 6.95 -19.27
C THR A 14 13.27 7.21 -18.28
N VAL A 15 13.05 6.75 -17.04
CA VAL A 15 14.15 6.57 -16.11
C VAL A 15 15.17 5.70 -16.85
N SER A 16 16.36 6.24 -17.06
CA SER A 16 17.45 5.50 -17.68
C SER A 16 17.67 4.18 -16.94
N SER A 17 18.07 3.12 -17.64
CA SER A 17 18.31 1.77 -17.10
C SER A 17 19.51 1.67 -16.14
N HIS A 18 19.85 2.75 -15.45
CA HIS A 18 20.92 2.77 -14.47
C HIS A 18 20.46 2.02 -13.21
N PRO A 19 21.42 1.47 -12.46
CA PRO A 19 21.13 0.93 -11.14
C PRO A 19 20.49 2.00 -10.24
N LEU A 20 19.27 1.71 -9.78
CA LEU A 20 18.58 2.53 -8.79
C LEU A 20 19.30 2.56 -7.44
N ARG A 21 19.13 3.68 -6.73
CA ARG A 21 19.51 3.89 -5.33
C ARG A 21 18.26 3.80 -4.47
N ILE A 22 18.13 2.69 -3.75
CA ILE A 22 16.89 2.27 -3.10
C ILE A 22 17.08 2.28 -1.58
N VAL A 23 16.14 2.90 -0.86
CA VAL A 23 16.04 2.76 0.60
C VAL A 23 14.99 1.71 0.93
N GLN A 24 15.37 0.67 1.67
CA GLN A 24 14.49 -0.32 2.28
C GLN A 24 14.30 0.04 3.75
N VAL A 25 13.06 0.21 4.21
CA VAL A 25 12.76 0.52 5.61
C VAL A 25 12.02 -0.65 6.25
N ALA A 26 12.70 -1.35 7.15
CA ALA A 26 12.14 -2.47 7.88
C ALA A 26 11.41 -2.04 9.17
N PRO A 27 10.45 -2.84 9.65
CA PRO A 27 10.01 -2.76 11.04
C PRO A 27 11.18 -2.95 12.02
N ASP A 28 11.02 -2.46 13.24
CA ASP A 28 12.07 -2.47 14.27
C ASP A 28 11.92 -3.59 15.31
N TYR A 29 11.07 -4.60 15.03
CA TYR A 29 10.82 -5.71 15.95
C TYR A 29 11.92 -6.77 15.95
N TYR A 30 12.36 -7.21 14.77
CA TYR A 30 13.35 -8.27 14.62
C TYR A 30 14.53 -7.82 13.73
N PRO A 31 15.74 -8.34 13.97
CA PRO A 31 16.84 -8.24 13.02
C PRO A 31 16.51 -8.91 11.68
N ILE A 32 17.18 -8.45 10.63
CA ILE A 32 17.08 -8.99 9.26
C ILE A 32 18.39 -9.71 8.90
N PRO A 33 18.39 -10.98 8.47
CA PRO A 33 17.24 -11.89 8.49
C PRO A 33 16.87 -12.29 9.93
N PRO A 34 15.62 -12.74 10.17
CA PRO A 34 15.19 -13.18 11.49
C PRO A 34 15.73 -14.59 11.78
N SER A 35 16.14 -14.81 13.04
CA SER A 35 16.65 -16.13 13.48
C SER A 35 15.56 -17.21 13.47
N ASN A 36 14.34 -16.84 13.88
CA ASN A 36 13.19 -17.74 14.03
C ASN A 36 11.97 -17.20 13.26
N TYR A 37 10.90 -16.80 13.97
CA TYR A 37 9.73 -16.17 13.37
C TYR A 37 10.07 -14.79 12.78
N GLY A 38 9.47 -14.46 11.64
CA GLY A 38 9.66 -13.18 10.96
C GLY A 38 9.39 -13.30 9.45
N GLY A 39 8.12 -13.35 9.06
CA GLY A 39 7.77 -13.44 7.63
C GLY A 39 8.10 -12.16 6.87
N ILE A 40 7.88 -11.00 7.50
CA ILE A 40 8.15 -9.68 6.92
C ILE A 40 9.65 -9.50 6.74
N GLU A 41 10.43 -9.74 7.79
CA GLU A 41 11.87 -9.57 7.80
C GLU A 41 12.56 -10.50 6.80
N ARG A 42 12.06 -11.74 6.64
CA ARG A 42 12.58 -12.68 5.63
C ARG A 42 12.27 -12.24 4.20
N MET A 43 11.09 -11.65 3.97
CA MET A 43 10.74 -11.07 2.67
C MET A 43 11.65 -9.88 2.34
N ILE A 44 11.82 -8.95 3.29
CA ILE A 44 12.69 -7.78 3.12
C ILE A 44 14.13 -8.22 2.84
N TYR A 45 14.64 -9.21 3.57
CA TYR A 45 15.95 -9.81 3.30
C TYR A 45 16.05 -10.32 1.86
N SER A 46 15.12 -11.17 1.44
CA SER A 46 15.13 -11.80 0.10
C SER A 46 15.04 -10.75 -1.02
N LEU A 47 14.18 -9.73 -0.85
CA LEU A 47 14.06 -8.61 -1.78
C LEU A 47 15.36 -7.80 -1.85
N THR A 48 15.94 -7.49 -0.69
CA THR A 48 17.14 -6.66 -0.60
C THR A 48 18.35 -7.37 -1.21
N GLU A 49 18.56 -8.65 -0.91
CA GLU A 49 19.65 -9.45 -1.48
C GLU A 49 19.55 -9.53 -3.01
N GLU A 50 18.34 -9.78 -3.54
CA GLU A 50 18.14 -9.88 -4.99
C GLU A 50 18.27 -8.52 -5.69
N LEU A 51 17.87 -7.40 -5.06
CA LEU A 51 18.14 -6.05 -5.56
C LEU A 51 19.65 -5.76 -5.63
N VAL A 52 20.40 -6.04 -4.56
CA VAL A 52 21.86 -5.85 -4.53
C VAL A 52 22.54 -6.73 -5.57
N LYS A 53 22.13 -7.99 -5.69
CA LYS A 53 22.65 -8.94 -6.70
C LYS A 53 22.42 -8.47 -8.14
N ARG A 54 21.36 -7.69 -8.40
CA ARG A 54 21.08 -7.05 -9.70
C ARG A 54 21.85 -5.75 -9.93
N GLY A 55 22.70 -5.37 -8.99
CA GLY A 55 23.60 -4.21 -9.10
C GLY A 55 23.03 -2.90 -8.56
N HIS A 56 21.83 -2.92 -7.97
CA HIS A 56 21.23 -1.73 -7.34
C HIS A 56 22.00 -1.34 -6.07
N GLU A 57 22.07 -0.04 -5.80
CA GLU A 57 22.64 0.44 -4.55
C GLU A 57 21.53 0.49 -3.50
N VAL A 58 21.57 -0.41 -2.52
CA VAL A 58 20.51 -0.53 -1.52
C VAL A 58 21.00 -0.09 -0.14
N TYR A 59 20.18 0.70 0.55
CA TYR A 59 20.33 1.09 1.94
C TYR A 59 19.22 0.44 2.75
N LEU A 60 19.56 -0.28 3.81
CA LEU A 60 18.59 -0.99 4.65
C LEU A 60 18.53 -0.36 6.05
N TYR A 61 17.41 0.27 6.36
CA TYR A 61 17.08 0.71 7.72
C TYR A 61 16.51 -0.47 8.49
N ALA A 62 17.23 -0.91 9.54
CA ALA A 62 16.85 -2.11 10.29
C ALA A 62 17.35 -2.10 11.74
N SER A 63 16.77 -2.95 12.58
CA SER A 63 17.20 -3.14 13.97
C SER A 63 18.66 -3.59 14.07
N LYS A 64 19.32 -3.23 15.17
CA LYS A 64 20.70 -3.66 15.47
C LYS A 64 20.82 -5.19 15.42
N GLY A 65 21.94 -5.67 14.89
CA GLY A 65 22.20 -7.10 14.70
C GLY A 65 21.76 -7.65 13.34
N SER A 66 21.12 -6.82 12.50
CA SER A 66 20.79 -7.19 11.11
C SER A 66 22.07 -7.38 10.27
N GLN A 67 22.01 -8.34 9.34
CA GLN A 67 23.05 -8.70 8.39
C GLN A 67 22.45 -8.82 7.00
N CYS A 68 23.03 -8.13 6.02
CA CYS A 68 22.56 -8.05 4.65
C CYS A 68 23.68 -7.51 3.76
N SER A 69 23.67 -7.84 2.47
CA SER A 69 24.62 -7.34 1.48
C SER A 69 24.45 -5.83 1.18
N ALA A 70 23.33 -5.23 1.59
CA ALA A 70 23.06 -3.80 1.49
C ALA A 70 23.84 -2.95 2.51
N LYS A 71 23.87 -1.62 2.31
CA LYS A 71 24.41 -0.68 3.29
C LYS A 71 23.41 -0.52 4.45
N ILE A 72 23.72 -1.10 5.61
CA ILE A 72 22.81 -1.09 6.76
C ILE A 72 22.92 0.23 7.55
N ILE A 73 21.77 0.83 7.86
CA ILE A 73 21.63 1.97 8.76
C ILE A 73 20.80 1.51 9.95
N ASN A 74 21.42 1.37 11.11
CA ASN A 74 20.72 0.85 12.29
C ASN A 74 19.91 1.92 13.00
N TYR A 75 18.72 1.54 13.46
CA TYR A 75 17.95 2.38 14.37
C TYR A 75 18.70 2.63 15.68
N GLU A 76 18.59 3.85 16.21
CA GLU A 76 19.29 4.29 17.42
C GLU A 76 18.57 3.87 18.72
N HIS A 77 17.29 3.54 18.66
CA HIS A 77 16.51 3.12 19.83
C HIS A 77 16.77 1.68 20.26
N THR A 78 16.55 1.41 21.55
CA THR A 78 16.84 0.12 22.19
C THR A 78 15.65 -0.82 22.28
N ALA A 79 14.44 -0.35 21.99
CA ALA A 79 13.20 -1.12 22.01
C ALA A 79 12.26 -0.62 20.89
N PRO A 80 11.38 -1.47 20.34
CA PRO A 80 10.50 -1.10 19.24
C PRO A 80 9.76 0.22 19.52
N ASN A 81 9.99 1.20 18.67
CA ASN A 81 9.36 2.51 18.68
C ASN A 81 9.03 2.91 17.23
N PRO A 82 7.97 2.34 16.64
CA PRO A 82 7.64 2.57 15.24
C PRO A 82 7.46 4.04 14.89
N LEU A 83 6.98 4.88 15.82
CA LEU A 83 6.79 6.31 15.56
C LEU A 83 8.10 7.07 15.32
N SER A 84 9.21 6.60 15.91
CA SER A 84 10.51 7.26 15.77
C SER A 84 11.24 6.94 14.47
N ILE A 85 10.88 5.85 13.80
CA ILE A 85 11.51 5.40 12.55
C ILE A 85 11.37 6.48 11.47
N ALA A 86 10.18 7.08 11.31
CA ALA A 86 9.93 8.04 10.23
C ALA A 86 10.81 9.30 10.37
N ASP A 87 10.89 9.86 11.58
CA ASP A 87 11.77 11.01 11.88
C ASP A 87 13.25 10.65 11.70
N PHE A 88 13.64 9.44 12.07
CA PHE A 88 15.01 8.97 11.93
C PHE A 88 15.40 8.80 10.46
N VAL A 89 14.55 8.17 9.66
CA VAL A 89 14.73 8.02 8.20
C VAL A 89 14.85 9.38 7.54
N GLU A 90 13.95 10.32 7.84
CA GLU A 90 13.98 11.68 7.28
C GLU A 90 15.29 12.42 7.60
N LYS A 91 15.81 12.28 8.84
CA LYS A 91 17.04 12.98 9.29
C LYS A 91 18.34 12.37 8.77
N THR A 92 18.34 11.07 8.49
CA THR A 92 19.56 10.31 8.17
C THR A 92 19.60 9.81 6.73
N LEU A 93 18.62 10.23 5.92
CA LEU A 93 18.47 9.79 4.54
C LEU A 93 19.75 10.07 3.76
N PRO A 94 20.29 9.08 3.01
CA PRO A 94 21.41 9.33 2.12
C PRO A 94 21.04 10.32 1.01
N ASP A 95 22.03 11.03 0.45
CA ASP A 95 21.81 11.90 -0.69
C ASP A 95 21.45 11.10 -1.95
N ASN A 96 20.76 11.73 -2.91
CA ASN A 96 20.34 11.22 -4.23
C ASN A 96 19.72 9.80 -4.22
N ILE A 97 18.78 9.55 -3.31
CA ILE A 97 17.94 8.35 -3.33
C ILE A 97 16.86 8.51 -4.40
N ASP A 98 16.66 7.46 -5.20
CA ASP A 98 15.62 7.45 -6.22
C ASP A 98 14.26 7.12 -5.59
N ILE A 99 14.21 6.11 -4.72
CA ILE A 99 12.96 5.59 -4.17
C ILE A 99 13.13 5.06 -2.75
N ILE A 100 12.10 5.27 -1.93
CA ILE A 100 11.98 4.68 -0.59
C ILE A 100 10.94 3.55 -0.65
N HIS A 101 11.23 2.43 -0.01
CA HIS A 101 10.33 1.29 0.13
C HIS A 101 10.09 1.02 1.62
N ASP A 102 8.91 1.40 2.07
CA ASP A 102 8.46 1.30 3.45
C ASP A 102 7.73 -0.03 3.70
N HIS A 103 8.28 -0.85 4.59
CA HIS A 103 7.66 -2.09 5.07
C HIS A 103 7.12 -1.99 6.50
N THR A 104 7.12 -0.78 7.07
CA THR A 104 6.54 -0.56 8.38
C THR A 104 5.03 -0.78 8.32
N HIS A 105 4.53 -1.40 9.37
CA HIS A 105 3.15 -1.81 9.55
C HIS A 105 2.09 -0.74 9.25
N ALA A 106 2.31 0.51 9.66
CA ALA A 106 1.38 1.62 9.42
C ALA A 106 1.84 2.55 8.28
N SER A 107 2.84 2.13 7.49
CA SER A 107 3.45 2.94 6.44
C SER A 107 3.89 4.32 6.94
N ILE A 108 4.51 4.33 8.12
CA ILE A 108 4.82 5.56 8.86
C ILE A 108 5.79 6.49 8.12
N VAL A 109 6.66 5.96 7.25
CA VAL A 109 7.52 6.78 6.38
C VAL A 109 6.68 7.30 5.22
N GLY A 110 5.84 6.47 4.62
CA GLY A 110 4.89 6.90 3.58
C GLY A 110 3.96 8.03 4.04
N LEU A 111 3.53 8.02 5.31
CA LEU A 111 2.69 9.06 5.89
C LEU A 111 3.40 10.43 6.03
N LYS A 112 4.74 10.48 5.97
CA LYS A 112 5.50 11.74 5.99
C LYS A 112 5.42 12.51 4.68
N LYS A 113 5.04 11.85 3.57
CA LYS A 113 4.98 12.46 2.23
C LYS A 113 6.27 13.19 1.87
N LEU A 114 7.39 12.48 2.04
CA LEU A 114 8.71 12.98 1.66
C LEU A 114 8.75 13.29 0.16
N VAL A 115 9.68 14.17 -0.24
CA VAL A 115 9.87 14.54 -1.66
C VAL A 115 10.25 13.33 -2.52
N ILE A 116 10.94 12.36 -1.92
CA ILE A 116 11.32 11.12 -2.60
C ILE A 116 10.11 10.18 -2.64
N PRO A 117 9.75 9.63 -3.83
CA PRO A 117 8.64 8.71 -3.96
C PRO A 117 8.76 7.54 -3.00
N THR A 118 7.71 7.28 -2.23
CA THR A 118 7.71 6.26 -1.17
C THR A 118 6.66 5.19 -1.46
N VAL A 119 7.13 4.00 -1.84
CA VAL A 119 6.32 2.79 -2.00
C VAL A 119 6.11 2.15 -0.63
N CYS A 120 4.90 1.70 -0.32
CA CYS A 120 4.63 1.07 0.97
C CYS A 120 4.01 -0.31 0.77
N THR A 121 4.69 -1.37 1.22
CA THR A 121 4.11 -2.72 1.20
C THR A 121 3.25 -2.94 2.44
N ILE A 122 1.99 -3.29 2.21
CA ILE A 122 0.99 -3.55 3.24
C ILE A 122 0.99 -5.05 3.56
N HIS A 123 1.59 -5.41 4.70
CA HIS A 123 1.82 -6.80 5.11
C HIS A 123 0.66 -7.45 5.86
N ASP A 124 -0.42 -6.70 6.10
CA ASP A 124 -1.59 -7.14 6.86
C ASP A 124 -2.86 -6.51 6.27
N SER A 125 -4.00 -6.67 6.96
CA SER A 125 -5.30 -6.20 6.47
C SER A 125 -5.57 -4.72 6.77
N ARG A 126 -4.56 -3.90 7.06
CA ARG A 126 -4.73 -2.46 7.32
C ARG A 126 -4.79 -1.65 6.04
N TYR A 127 -5.74 -0.74 6.00
CA TYR A 127 -5.78 0.31 5.00
C TYR A 127 -4.92 1.49 5.46
N ASN A 128 -3.86 1.80 4.70
CA ASN A 128 -2.95 2.89 4.99
C ASN A 128 -3.11 3.99 3.92
N PRO A 129 -3.36 5.26 4.29
CA PRO A 129 -3.68 6.34 3.36
C PRO A 129 -2.44 6.97 2.71
N ILE A 130 -1.67 6.18 1.96
CA ILE A 130 -0.40 6.62 1.34
C ILE A 130 -0.49 6.66 -0.20
N ASP A 131 0.45 7.32 -0.87
CA ASP A 131 0.37 7.55 -2.33
C ASP A 131 0.53 6.25 -3.14
N TYR A 132 1.50 5.40 -2.79
CA TYR A 132 1.87 4.20 -3.54
C TYR A 132 1.77 2.90 -2.72
N PRO A 133 0.55 2.42 -2.38
CA PRO A 133 0.39 1.19 -1.59
C PRO A 133 0.55 -0.04 -2.45
N VAL A 134 1.24 -1.04 -1.91
CA VAL A 134 1.47 -2.34 -2.53
C VAL A 134 0.91 -3.43 -1.64
N TYR A 135 -0.07 -4.14 -2.15
CA TYR A 135 -0.67 -5.28 -1.47
C TYR A 135 0.00 -6.57 -1.89
N LEU A 136 0.00 -7.56 -1.01
CA LEU A 136 0.66 -8.84 -1.27
C LEU A 136 -0.15 -9.79 -2.16
N SER A 137 -1.38 -9.40 -2.51
CA SER A 137 -2.34 -10.18 -3.27
C SER A 137 -3.28 -9.29 -4.08
N LYS A 138 -3.87 -9.84 -5.14
CA LYS A 138 -4.99 -9.16 -5.84
C LYS A 138 -6.18 -9.05 -4.90
N ARG A 139 -6.41 -10.09 -4.08
CA ARG A 139 -7.46 -10.09 -3.06
C ARG A 139 -7.28 -8.98 -2.03
N ALA A 140 -6.08 -8.78 -1.49
CA ALA A 140 -5.84 -7.69 -0.55
C ALA A 140 -5.96 -6.31 -1.21
N LEU A 141 -5.54 -6.15 -2.47
CA LEU A 141 -5.77 -4.92 -3.24
C LEU A 141 -7.28 -4.64 -3.39
N GLU A 142 -8.08 -5.65 -3.69
CA GLU A 142 -9.53 -5.52 -3.83
C GLU A 142 -10.19 -5.13 -2.50
N ILE A 143 -9.92 -5.88 -1.43
CA ILE A 143 -10.65 -5.78 -0.16
C ILE A 143 -10.10 -4.68 0.74
N VAL A 144 -8.78 -4.70 0.97
CA VAL A 144 -8.12 -3.74 1.86
C VAL A 144 -7.88 -2.44 1.10
N GLY A 145 -7.34 -2.53 -0.11
CA GLY A 145 -7.06 -1.38 -0.96
C GLY A 145 -8.28 -0.78 -1.65
N LYS A 146 -9.44 -1.46 -1.67
CA LYS A 146 -10.62 -1.02 -2.43
C LYS A 146 -10.28 -0.75 -3.90
N ASN A 147 -9.42 -1.58 -4.48
CA ASN A 147 -8.84 -1.45 -5.82
C ASN A 147 -7.95 -0.21 -6.04
N TYR A 148 -7.49 0.45 -4.98
CA TYR A 148 -6.50 1.52 -5.04
C TYR A 148 -5.10 1.00 -4.69
N GLY A 149 -4.12 1.28 -5.57
CA GLY A 149 -2.73 0.89 -5.38
C GLY A 149 -2.26 -0.17 -6.36
N PHE A 150 -1.28 -0.95 -5.93
CA PHE A 150 -0.63 -2.00 -6.71
C PHE A 150 -0.63 -3.31 -5.93
N PHE A 151 -0.27 -4.40 -6.60
CA PHE A 151 0.04 -5.65 -5.91
C PHE A 151 1.35 -6.24 -6.43
N VAL A 152 2.11 -6.86 -5.54
CA VAL A 152 3.29 -7.66 -5.86
C VAL A 152 3.27 -8.88 -4.95
N TYR A 153 3.26 -10.07 -5.56
CA TYR A 153 3.33 -11.31 -4.79
C TYR A 153 4.67 -11.41 -4.06
N ASN A 154 4.63 -11.93 -2.83
CA ASN A 154 5.85 -12.30 -2.15
C ASN A 154 6.56 -13.43 -2.88
N GLY A 155 7.87 -13.50 -2.69
CA GLY A 155 8.70 -14.58 -3.17
C GLY A 155 9.75 -14.99 -2.14
N ILE A 156 10.28 -16.20 -2.33
CA ILE A 156 11.30 -16.79 -1.46
C ILE A 156 12.59 -17.09 -2.22
N ASP A 157 13.73 -17.10 -1.53
CA ASP A 157 14.93 -17.74 -2.06
C ASP A 157 14.79 -19.26 -1.95
N LEU A 158 14.71 -19.91 -3.10
CA LEU A 158 14.58 -21.36 -3.23
C LEU A 158 15.75 -22.14 -2.63
N ASN A 159 16.92 -21.52 -2.49
CA ASN A 159 18.10 -22.15 -1.89
C ASN A 159 17.96 -22.32 -0.37
N GLU A 160 17.07 -21.56 0.29
CA GLU A 160 16.77 -21.74 1.71
C GLU A 160 15.87 -22.97 1.98
N TYR A 161 15.22 -23.51 0.94
CA TYR A 161 14.22 -24.56 1.06
C TYR A 161 14.66 -25.82 0.32
N GLU A 162 15.29 -26.75 1.04
CA GLU A 162 15.69 -28.05 0.50
C GLU A 162 14.47 -28.91 0.13
N PHE A 163 14.42 -29.33 -1.13
CA PHE A 163 13.41 -30.21 -1.67
C PHE A 163 13.57 -31.64 -1.16
N SER A 164 12.46 -32.31 -0.82
CA SER A 164 12.44 -33.74 -0.47
C SER A 164 11.18 -34.43 -0.99
N GLU A 165 11.36 -35.57 -1.66
CA GLU A 165 10.26 -36.48 -1.99
C GLU A 165 9.92 -37.41 -0.82
N ALA A 166 10.92 -37.77 -0.01
CA ALA A 166 10.73 -38.61 1.16
C ALA A 166 10.00 -37.83 2.26
N LYS A 167 8.83 -38.33 2.68
CA LYS A 167 8.00 -37.76 3.73
C LYS A 167 7.87 -38.73 4.91
N ASP A 168 7.84 -38.17 6.11
CA ASP A 168 7.46 -38.85 7.34
C ASP A 168 5.95 -38.73 7.53
N ASP A 169 5.35 -39.67 8.28
CA ASP A 169 3.90 -39.74 8.49
C ASP A 169 3.44 -38.78 9.61
N TYR A 170 3.56 -37.48 9.36
CA TYR A 170 2.98 -36.42 10.20
C TYR A 170 2.40 -35.26 9.38
N LEU A 171 1.35 -34.67 9.93
CA LEU A 171 0.77 -33.39 9.53
C LEU A 171 1.55 -32.26 10.22
N LEU A 172 1.70 -31.13 9.53
CA LEU A 172 2.39 -29.96 10.08
C LEU A 172 1.47 -28.75 10.13
N PHE A 173 1.45 -28.07 11.28
CA PHE A 173 0.99 -26.70 11.41
C PHE A 173 2.17 -25.81 11.78
N LEU A 174 2.38 -24.71 11.04
CA LEU A 174 3.46 -23.77 11.26
C LEU A 174 2.94 -22.34 11.19
N GLY A 175 3.02 -21.61 12.29
CA GLY A 175 2.59 -20.22 12.36
C GLY A 175 2.36 -19.75 13.79
N VAL A 176 2.07 -18.46 13.93
CA VAL A 176 1.69 -17.88 15.21
C VAL A 176 0.45 -18.61 15.77
N LEU A 177 0.50 -19.04 17.03
CA LEU A 177 -0.62 -19.71 17.68
C LEU A 177 -1.68 -18.70 18.10
N SER A 178 -2.57 -18.41 17.16
CA SER A 178 -3.74 -17.55 17.35
C SER A 178 -4.98 -18.22 16.77
N TRP A 179 -6.16 -17.87 17.31
CA TRP A 179 -7.43 -18.45 16.90
C TRP A 179 -7.71 -18.31 15.40
N HIS A 180 -7.34 -17.17 14.80
CA HIS A 180 -7.60 -16.87 13.40
C HIS A 180 -6.64 -17.58 12.44
N LYS A 181 -5.49 -18.10 12.92
CA LYS A 181 -4.57 -18.91 12.13
C LYS A 181 -5.02 -20.38 12.02
N GLY A 182 -6.08 -20.77 12.73
CA GLY A 182 -6.74 -22.05 12.53
C GLY A 182 -6.11 -23.23 13.29
N ILE A 183 -5.36 -22.97 14.36
CA ILE A 183 -4.69 -24.04 15.13
C ILE A 183 -5.68 -25.06 15.71
N LYS A 184 -6.88 -24.60 16.11
CA LYS A 184 -7.93 -25.48 16.64
C LYS A 184 -8.44 -26.43 15.57
N GLU A 185 -8.60 -25.94 14.35
CA GLU A 185 -9.04 -26.67 13.17
C GLU A 185 -7.98 -27.69 12.74
N ALA A 186 -6.69 -27.32 12.77
CA ALA A 186 -5.61 -28.28 12.52
C ALA A 186 -5.61 -29.44 13.53
N ILE A 187 -5.83 -29.14 14.81
CA ILE A 187 -5.98 -30.15 15.86
C ILE A 187 -7.21 -31.03 15.60
N GLU A 188 -8.35 -30.45 15.25
CA GLU A 188 -9.57 -31.21 14.95
C GLU A 188 -9.38 -32.16 13.76
N VAL A 189 -8.67 -31.72 12.71
CA VAL A 189 -8.29 -32.57 11.58
C VAL A 189 -7.45 -33.77 12.04
N ALA A 190 -6.46 -33.55 12.91
CA ALA A 190 -5.61 -34.61 13.46
C ALA A 190 -6.41 -35.58 14.37
N GLU A 191 -7.31 -35.05 15.20
CA GLU A 191 -8.21 -35.84 16.05
C GLU A 191 -9.13 -36.74 15.19
N LYS A 192 -9.73 -36.20 14.12
CA LYS A 192 -10.64 -36.93 13.22
C LYS A 192 -9.94 -37.96 12.34
N THR A 193 -8.69 -37.72 11.95
CA THR A 193 -7.90 -38.64 11.10
C THR A 193 -7.05 -39.62 11.91
N ASN A 194 -6.90 -39.39 13.22
CA ASN A 194 -5.96 -40.09 14.09
C ASN A 194 -4.51 -40.07 13.58
N GLN A 195 -4.12 -39.00 12.87
CA GLN A 195 -2.76 -38.82 12.36
C GLN A 195 -1.92 -37.97 13.32
N LYS A 196 -0.59 -38.14 13.25
CA LYS A 196 0.34 -37.32 14.02
C LYS A 196 0.30 -35.88 13.53
N LEU A 197 0.27 -34.92 14.44
CA LEU A 197 0.33 -33.49 14.15
C LEU A 197 1.47 -32.85 14.92
N ILE A 198 2.38 -32.20 14.19
CA ILE A 198 3.40 -31.32 14.77
C ILE A 198 2.93 -29.88 14.61
N ILE A 199 2.93 -29.15 15.73
CA ILE A 199 2.58 -27.74 15.83
C ILE A 199 3.86 -26.95 16.14
N ALA A 200 4.16 -25.95 15.33
CA ALA A 200 5.34 -25.10 15.52
C ALA A 200 4.99 -23.62 15.33
N GLY A 201 5.62 -22.76 16.12
CA GLY A 201 5.48 -21.30 16.07
C GLY A 201 5.25 -20.65 17.44
N PRO A 202 5.32 -19.31 17.52
CA PRO A 202 5.23 -18.60 18.80
C PRO A 202 3.80 -18.52 19.31
N ILE A 203 3.64 -18.46 20.64
CA ILE A 203 2.34 -18.22 21.29
C ILE A 203 2.05 -16.72 21.26
N PHE A 204 0.94 -16.32 20.63
CA PHE A 204 0.51 -14.91 20.60
C PHE A 204 -0.24 -14.51 21.87
N ASN A 205 -1.16 -15.36 22.30
CA ASN A 205 -1.99 -15.13 23.47
C ASN A 205 -1.96 -16.38 24.37
N TYR A 206 -1.28 -16.27 25.50
CA TYR A 206 -1.13 -17.35 26.47
C TYR A 206 -2.45 -17.78 27.11
N GLU A 207 -3.41 -16.86 27.30
CA GLU A 207 -4.73 -17.21 27.85
C GLU A 207 -5.49 -18.11 26.89
N TYR A 208 -5.55 -17.75 25.60
CA TYR A 208 -6.15 -18.58 24.56
C TYR A 208 -5.45 -19.93 24.46
N TYR A 209 -4.11 -19.93 24.43
CA TYR A 209 -3.33 -21.16 24.34
C TYR A 209 -3.61 -22.10 25.53
N ASN A 210 -3.48 -21.61 26.76
CA ASN A 210 -3.65 -22.42 27.97
C ASN A 210 -5.08 -22.97 28.12
N LYS A 211 -6.08 -22.21 27.68
CA LYS A 211 -7.49 -22.60 27.81
C LYS A 211 -7.97 -23.52 26.70
N GLU A 212 -7.64 -23.21 25.45
CA GLU A 212 -8.25 -23.85 24.28
C GLU A 212 -7.33 -24.86 23.59
N ILE A 213 -6.00 -24.67 23.65
CA ILE A 213 -5.04 -25.42 22.82
C ILE A 213 -4.25 -26.43 23.66
N GLU A 214 -3.66 -25.99 24.78
CA GLU A 214 -2.82 -26.83 25.63
C GLU A 214 -3.53 -28.11 26.12
N PRO A 215 -4.80 -28.06 26.57
CA PRO A 215 -5.50 -29.27 27.01
C PRO A 215 -5.70 -30.28 25.88
N LYS A 216 -5.95 -29.81 24.64
CA LYS A 216 -6.12 -30.67 23.47
C LYS A 216 -4.82 -31.40 23.12
N ILE A 217 -3.69 -30.71 23.21
CA ILE A 217 -2.36 -31.30 23.01
C ILE A 217 -2.08 -32.34 24.10
N LYS A 218 -2.27 -31.99 25.39
CA LYS A 218 -2.00 -32.89 26.52
C LYS A 218 -2.86 -34.16 26.51
N ASN A 219 -4.08 -34.07 26.01
CA ASN A 219 -5.02 -35.19 25.97
C ASN A 219 -4.85 -36.10 24.75
N ASN A 220 -3.97 -35.75 23.80
CA ASN A 220 -3.78 -36.52 22.58
C ASN A 220 -2.29 -36.79 22.29
N PRO A 221 -1.78 -38.02 22.47
CA PRO A 221 -0.37 -38.33 22.27
C PRO A 221 0.10 -38.21 20.81
N ASN A 222 -0.82 -38.11 19.85
CA ASN A 222 -0.49 -37.88 18.44
C ASN A 222 -0.21 -36.40 18.13
N ILE A 223 -0.44 -35.49 19.07
CA ILE A 223 -0.27 -34.05 18.86
C ILE A 223 0.93 -33.54 19.66
N GLN A 224 1.87 -32.90 19.00
CA GLN A 224 3.09 -32.38 19.60
C GLN A 224 3.27 -30.91 19.28
N TYR A 225 3.46 -30.08 20.31
CA TYR A 225 3.92 -28.70 20.14
C TYR A 225 5.44 -28.61 20.38
N VAL A 226 6.17 -28.09 19.40
CA VAL A 226 7.64 -28.03 19.42
C VAL A 226 8.20 -26.62 19.69
N GLY A 227 7.33 -25.65 19.99
CA GLY A 227 7.75 -24.27 20.20
C GLY A 227 7.95 -23.50 18.90
N GLU A 228 8.55 -22.31 19.04
CA GLU A 228 8.99 -21.50 17.91
C GLU A 228 10.22 -22.14 17.24
N VAL A 229 10.22 -22.17 15.90
CA VAL A 229 11.28 -22.80 15.11
C VAL A 229 11.83 -21.85 14.04
N GLY A 230 13.12 -22.00 13.77
CA GLY A 230 13.86 -21.26 12.75
C GLY A 230 14.85 -22.17 12.01
N GLY A 231 15.53 -21.60 11.01
CA GLY A 231 16.63 -22.23 10.28
C GLY A 231 16.40 -23.71 9.92
N GLU A 232 17.37 -24.55 10.24
CA GLU A 232 17.37 -25.98 9.90
C GLU A 232 16.19 -26.75 10.52
N GLN A 233 15.73 -26.37 11.72
CA GLN A 233 14.60 -27.04 12.36
C GLN A 233 13.30 -26.80 11.59
N LYS A 234 13.03 -25.55 11.19
CA LYS A 234 11.88 -25.20 10.33
C LYS A 234 11.97 -25.95 9.00
N GLN A 235 13.15 -25.96 8.39
CA GLN A 235 13.41 -26.64 7.12
C GLN A 235 13.09 -28.13 7.22
N ASN A 236 13.64 -28.82 8.23
CA ASN A 236 13.43 -30.25 8.45
C ASN A 236 11.95 -30.59 8.65
N LEU A 237 11.21 -29.76 9.39
CA LEU A 237 9.77 -29.92 9.57
C LEU A 237 9.02 -29.79 8.24
N LEU A 238 9.33 -28.75 7.45
CA LEU A 238 8.65 -28.51 6.18
C LEU A 238 8.93 -29.64 5.17
N LYS A 239 10.19 -30.05 4.97
CA LYS A 239 10.54 -31.03 3.92
C LYS A 239 10.08 -32.45 4.21
N LYS A 240 9.91 -32.83 5.48
CA LYS A 240 9.50 -34.19 5.86
C LYS A 240 8.01 -34.32 6.12
N ALA A 241 7.25 -33.23 6.25
CA ALA A 241 5.81 -33.33 6.53
C ALA A 241 5.06 -34.01 5.38
N LYS A 242 4.17 -34.95 5.71
CA LYS A 242 3.25 -35.57 4.74
C LYS A 242 2.31 -34.54 4.12
N CYS A 243 1.80 -33.63 4.94
CA CYS A 243 0.93 -32.55 4.52
C CYS A 243 1.06 -31.38 5.49
N PHE A 244 1.11 -30.18 4.94
CA PHE A 244 0.99 -28.93 5.69
C PHE A 244 -0.49 -28.52 5.79
N LEU A 245 -0.94 -28.18 7.00
CA LEU A 245 -2.30 -27.71 7.25
C LEU A 245 -2.28 -26.19 7.41
N PHE A 246 -3.04 -25.50 6.55
CA PHE A 246 -3.22 -24.06 6.57
C PHE A 246 -4.70 -23.64 6.68
N PRO A 247 -5.40 -24.02 7.76
CA PRO A 247 -6.82 -23.72 7.96
C PRO A 247 -7.08 -22.28 8.47
N THR A 248 -6.36 -21.29 7.94
CA THR A 248 -6.52 -19.89 8.36
C THR A 248 -7.96 -19.42 8.11
N SER A 249 -8.57 -18.76 9.11
CA SER A 249 -9.86 -18.08 8.98
C SER A 249 -9.71 -16.57 8.75
N TRP A 250 -8.47 -16.08 8.79
CA TRP A 250 -8.12 -14.71 8.44
C TRP A 250 -8.15 -14.52 6.91
N GLU A 251 -8.60 -13.35 6.47
CA GLU A 251 -8.19 -12.69 5.21
C GLU A 251 -6.65 -12.60 5.10
N GLU A 252 -6.03 -13.74 4.81
CA GLU A 252 -4.59 -13.89 4.73
C GLU A 252 -4.03 -13.04 3.58
N PRO A 253 -3.11 -12.08 3.84
CA PRO A 253 -2.60 -11.21 2.79
C PRO A 253 -1.85 -11.95 1.68
N PHE A 254 -1.16 -13.05 2.02
CA PHE A 254 -0.43 -13.90 1.08
C PHE A 254 -0.25 -15.34 1.60
N GLY A 255 0.32 -15.50 2.81
CA GLY A 255 0.61 -16.82 3.39
C GLY A 255 1.94 -17.43 2.92
N LEU A 256 3.05 -16.77 3.28
CA LEU A 256 4.43 -17.16 2.87
C LEU A 256 4.73 -18.64 3.14
N VAL A 257 4.31 -19.16 4.30
CA VAL A 257 4.53 -20.56 4.70
C VAL A 257 3.92 -21.60 3.75
N MET A 258 2.90 -21.24 2.95
CA MET A 258 2.35 -22.15 1.94
C MET A 258 3.39 -22.41 0.85
N ILE A 259 3.98 -21.35 0.28
CA ILE A 259 5.00 -21.50 -0.77
C ILE A 259 6.31 -22.06 -0.23
N GLU A 260 6.62 -21.85 1.06
CA GLU A 260 7.75 -22.50 1.73
C GLU A 260 7.55 -24.03 1.82
N ALA A 261 6.36 -24.48 2.22
CA ALA A 261 6.04 -25.91 2.28
C ALA A 261 6.05 -26.54 0.87
N MET A 262 5.41 -25.90 -0.11
CA MET A 262 5.39 -26.36 -1.50
C MET A 262 6.78 -26.38 -2.13
N ALA A 263 7.66 -25.42 -1.79
CA ALA A 263 9.05 -25.43 -2.22
C ALA A 263 9.84 -26.63 -1.64
N CYS A 264 9.52 -27.09 -0.45
CA CYS A 264 10.09 -28.33 0.09
C CYS A 264 9.43 -29.61 -0.50
N GLY A 265 8.50 -29.47 -1.44
CA GLY A 265 7.74 -30.57 -2.03
C GLY A 265 6.63 -31.11 -1.13
N THR A 266 6.15 -30.31 -0.16
CA THR A 266 5.11 -30.71 0.79
C THR A 266 3.75 -30.15 0.37
N PRO A 267 2.72 -31.00 0.17
CA PRO A 267 1.39 -30.52 -0.19
C PRO A 267 0.78 -29.73 0.95
N VAL A 268 -0.03 -28.73 0.60
CA VAL A 268 -0.70 -27.83 1.53
C VAL A 268 -2.19 -28.05 1.42
N LEU A 269 -2.89 -28.41 2.49
CA LEU A 269 -4.34 -28.29 2.54
C LEU A 269 -4.70 -26.99 3.26
N ALA A 270 -5.40 -26.09 2.57
CA ALA A 270 -5.67 -24.74 3.06
C ALA A 270 -7.15 -24.37 3.00
N PHE A 271 -7.63 -23.51 3.89
CA PHE A 271 -8.96 -22.91 3.73
C PHE A 271 -8.96 -21.80 2.69
N ARG A 272 -10.09 -21.61 2.00
CA ARG A 272 -10.28 -20.62 0.91
C ARG A 272 -10.35 -19.15 1.38
N ASN A 273 -9.54 -18.74 2.36
CA ASN A 273 -9.56 -17.38 2.90
C ASN A 273 -8.42 -16.51 2.35
N GLY A 274 -8.73 -15.24 2.08
CA GLY A 274 -7.79 -14.26 1.54
C GLY A 274 -7.08 -14.69 0.28
N ALA A 275 -5.75 -14.57 0.28
CA ALA A 275 -4.91 -14.87 -0.87
C ALA A 275 -4.74 -16.37 -1.16
N VAL A 276 -5.27 -17.28 -0.32
CA VAL A 276 -5.09 -18.73 -0.55
C VAL A 276 -5.50 -19.18 -1.97
N PRO A 277 -6.66 -18.76 -2.53
CA PRO A 277 -7.08 -19.23 -3.85
C PRO A 277 -6.19 -18.77 -4.99
N GLU A 278 -5.58 -17.59 -4.87
CA GLU A 278 -4.68 -17.06 -5.89
C GLU A 278 -3.25 -17.58 -5.75
N VAL A 279 -2.77 -17.82 -4.51
CA VAL A 279 -1.43 -18.39 -4.27
C VAL A 279 -1.38 -19.88 -4.57
N MET A 280 -2.52 -20.58 -4.44
CA MET A 280 -2.66 -22.00 -4.74
C MET A 280 -3.46 -22.27 -6.03
N ASP A 281 -3.52 -21.31 -6.96
CA ASP A 281 -4.27 -21.44 -8.22
C ASP A 281 -3.79 -22.63 -9.09
N GLY A 282 -2.53 -23.06 -8.91
CA GLY A 282 -2.00 -24.25 -9.58
C GLY A 282 -2.50 -25.59 -9.00
N PHE A 283 -3.09 -25.58 -7.81
CA PHE A 283 -3.56 -26.77 -7.08
C PHE A 283 -4.90 -26.50 -6.36
N PRO A 284 -5.96 -26.08 -7.09
CA PRO A 284 -7.25 -25.75 -6.51
C PRO A 284 -7.90 -26.94 -5.77
N GLU A 285 -7.55 -28.17 -6.15
CA GLU A 285 -7.98 -29.40 -5.50
C GLU A 285 -7.50 -29.51 -4.04
N LEU A 286 -6.44 -28.80 -3.66
CA LEU A 286 -5.93 -28.77 -2.29
C LEU A 286 -6.60 -27.72 -1.39
N ILE A 287 -7.46 -26.87 -1.96
CA ILE A 287 -8.19 -25.83 -1.22
C ILE A 287 -9.49 -26.41 -0.67
N CYS A 288 -9.71 -26.25 0.63
CA CYS A 288 -10.85 -26.78 1.37
C CYS A 288 -11.78 -25.67 1.85
N SER A 289 -13.03 -26.05 2.11
CA SER A 289 -14.09 -25.18 2.63
C SER A 289 -14.43 -25.49 4.10
N SER A 290 -13.95 -26.62 4.63
CA SER A 290 -14.18 -27.05 6.02
C SER A 290 -13.13 -28.06 6.51
N VAL A 291 -13.11 -28.28 7.83
CA VAL A 291 -12.33 -29.37 8.46
C VAL A 291 -12.70 -30.72 7.86
N ASP A 292 -13.98 -31.01 7.65
CA ASP A 292 -14.41 -32.30 7.12
C ASP A 292 -13.90 -32.52 5.68
N GLU A 293 -13.85 -31.47 4.86
CA GLU A 293 -13.25 -31.55 3.52
C GLU A 293 -11.73 -31.80 3.59
N MET A 294 -11.02 -31.16 4.53
CA MET A 294 -9.60 -31.47 4.78
C MET A 294 -9.40 -32.93 5.19
N VAL A 295 -10.23 -33.44 6.11
CA VAL A 295 -10.19 -34.84 6.55
C VAL A 295 -10.41 -35.80 5.39
N LEU A 296 -11.40 -35.53 4.53
CA LEU A 296 -11.68 -36.34 3.34
C LEU A 296 -10.47 -36.38 2.38
N LYS A 297 -9.84 -35.23 2.11
CA LYS A 297 -8.66 -35.16 1.24
C LYS A 297 -7.41 -35.79 1.84
N LEU A 298 -7.20 -35.66 3.15
CA LEU A 298 -6.13 -36.38 3.84
C LEU A 298 -6.31 -37.90 3.75
N ASN A 299 -7.53 -38.38 3.93
CA ASN A 299 -7.84 -39.82 3.91
C ASN A 299 -7.79 -40.41 2.51
N SER A 300 -8.06 -39.63 1.46
CA SER A 300 -7.87 -40.10 0.07
C SER A 300 -6.39 -40.27 -0.26
N ASN A 301 -5.51 -39.50 0.38
CA ASN A 301 -4.05 -39.50 0.18
C ASN A 301 -3.67 -39.26 -1.30
N GLN A 302 -4.52 -38.54 -2.04
CA GLN A 302 -4.32 -38.17 -3.44
C GLN A 302 -3.70 -36.77 -3.52
N PHE A 303 -2.39 -36.69 -3.24
CA PHE A 303 -1.64 -35.43 -3.37
C PHE A 303 -0.92 -35.36 -4.72
N PRO A 304 -0.73 -34.15 -5.27
CA PRO A 304 0.17 -33.92 -6.40
C PRO A 304 1.59 -34.41 -6.10
N GLU A 305 2.33 -34.75 -7.15
CA GLU A 305 3.74 -35.09 -7.03
C GLU A 305 4.53 -33.93 -6.39
N ALA A 306 5.39 -34.25 -5.42
CA ALA A 306 6.19 -33.26 -4.69
C ALA A 306 6.95 -32.30 -5.62
N LYS A 307 7.46 -32.84 -6.73
CA LYS A 307 8.19 -32.07 -7.75
C LYS A 307 7.33 -30.99 -8.41
N LEU A 308 6.05 -31.28 -8.71
CA LEU A 308 5.14 -30.32 -9.32
C LEU A 308 4.88 -29.13 -8.38
N LEU A 309 4.78 -29.39 -7.07
CA LEU A 309 4.65 -28.33 -6.06
C LEU A 309 5.87 -27.41 -6.06
N ARG A 310 7.08 -27.99 -6.10
CA ARG A 310 8.32 -27.21 -6.20
C ARG A 310 8.36 -26.40 -7.49
N GLU A 311 8.21 -27.04 -8.65
CA GLU A 311 8.23 -26.38 -9.97
C GLU A 311 7.23 -25.22 -10.06
N TYR A 312 6.04 -25.37 -9.46
CA TYR A 312 5.05 -24.30 -9.37
C TYR A 312 5.58 -23.08 -8.59
N VAL A 313 6.22 -23.29 -7.44
CA VAL A 313 6.83 -22.19 -6.66
C VAL A 313 8.00 -21.56 -7.42
N GLU A 314 8.85 -22.37 -8.07
CA GLU A 314 9.99 -21.86 -8.85
C GLU A 314 9.55 -20.95 -10.00
N LYS A 315 8.41 -21.26 -10.62
CA LYS A 315 7.87 -20.47 -11.72
C LYS A 315 7.23 -19.16 -11.26
N ASN A 316 6.60 -19.13 -10.08
CA ASN A 316 5.67 -18.06 -9.72
C ASN A 316 6.10 -17.20 -8.52
N PHE A 317 6.81 -17.76 -7.53
CA PHE A 317 6.99 -17.13 -6.21
C PHE A 317 8.44 -17.15 -5.73
N THR A 318 9.37 -16.82 -6.63
CA THR A 318 10.79 -16.65 -6.29
C THR A 318 11.10 -15.22 -5.87
N ALA A 319 12.16 -15.03 -5.08
CA ALA A 319 12.69 -13.71 -4.76
C ALA A 319 12.98 -12.88 -6.03
N ALA A 320 13.44 -13.54 -7.10
CA ALA A 320 13.66 -12.93 -8.41
C ALA A 320 12.36 -12.43 -9.07
N ALA A 321 11.28 -13.22 -9.03
CA ALA A 321 9.98 -12.82 -9.58
C ALA A 321 9.36 -11.65 -8.77
N MET A 322 9.43 -11.71 -7.44
CA MET A 322 9.01 -10.62 -6.56
C MET A 322 9.79 -9.33 -6.85
N THR A 323 11.12 -9.42 -6.94
CA THR A 323 11.99 -8.28 -7.22
C THR A 323 11.70 -7.66 -8.58
N GLU A 324 11.42 -8.49 -9.59
CA GLU A 324 11.00 -8.01 -10.91
C GLU A 324 9.68 -7.21 -10.85
N GLY A 325 8.73 -7.68 -10.05
CA GLY A 325 7.47 -6.97 -9.79
C GLY A 325 7.70 -5.58 -9.18
N TYR A 326 8.55 -5.50 -8.15
CA TYR A 326 8.90 -4.23 -7.52
C TYR A 326 9.69 -3.31 -8.44
N LEU A 327 10.70 -3.80 -9.18
CA LEU A 327 11.47 -2.98 -10.12
C LEU A 327 10.60 -2.39 -11.23
N LYS A 328 9.63 -3.15 -11.76
CA LYS A 328 8.64 -2.63 -12.70
C LYS A 328 7.82 -1.50 -12.08
N LEU A 329 7.39 -1.67 -10.84
CA LEU A 329 6.64 -0.66 -10.11
C LEU A 329 7.49 0.60 -9.83
N TYR A 330 8.72 0.44 -9.36
CA TYR A 330 9.62 1.56 -9.10
C TYR A 330 9.85 2.38 -10.37
N ASN A 331 10.17 1.72 -11.49
CA ASN A 331 10.36 2.39 -12.76
C ASN A 331 9.10 3.11 -13.25
N LYS A 332 7.91 2.51 -13.03
CA LYS A 332 6.63 3.16 -13.33
C LYS A 332 6.47 4.45 -12.51
N ILE A 333 6.64 4.38 -11.20
CA ILE A 333 6.50 5.53 -10.28
C ILE A 333 7.52 6.61 -10.63
N LEU A 334 8.79 6.26 -10.76
CA LEU A 334 9.85 7.21 -11.10
C LEU A 334 9.61 7.86 -12.47
N THR A 335 9.09 7.12 -13.45
CA THR A 335 8.72 7.70 -14.75
C THR A 335 7.54 8.67 -14.61
N GLU A 336 6.52 8.32 -13.83
CA GLU A 336 5.40 9.22 -13.53
C GLU A 336 5.87 10.51 -12.83
N GLU A 337 6.77 10.40 -11.86
CA GLU A 337 7.33 11.51 -11.09
C GLU A 337 8.26 12.41 -11.92
N VAL A 338 9.15 11.83 -12.71
CA VAL A 338 9.99 12.57 -13.67
C VAL A 338 9.12 13.35 -14.65
N ASN A 339 8.08 12.70 -15.15
CA ASN A 339 7.15 13.35 -16.08
C ASN A 339 6.40 14.48 -15.39
N TYR A 340 5.87 14.25 -14.18
CA TYR A 340 5.17 15.26 -13.41
C TYR A 340 6.04 16.50 -13.11
N ASN A 341 7.26 16.28 -12.60
CA ASN A 341 8.22 17.33 -12.26
C ASN A 341 8.69 18.12 -13.49
N TYR A 342 8.75 17.49 -14.66
CA TYR A 342 9.11 18.20 -15.90
C TYR A 342 8.04 19.22 -16.29
N GLY A 343 6.76 18.87 -16.18
CA GLY A 343 5.66 19.80 -16.41
C GLY A 343 5.70 20.99 -15.45
N ASP A 344 6.00 20.73 -14.17
CA ASP A 344 6.12 21.78 -13.15
C ASP A 344 7.29 22.72 -13.43
N LYS A 345 8.44 22.19 -13.83
CA LYS A 345 9.60 22.99 -14.24
C LYS A 345 9.30 23.90 -15.44
N LEU A 346 8.55 23.42 -16.43
CA LEU A 346 8.11 24.25 -17.56
C LEU A 346 7.20 25.39 -17.09
N LYS A 347 6.26 25.10 -16.17
CA LYS A 347 5.39 26.11 -15.57
C LYS A 347 6.19 27.17 -14.79
N GLU A 348 7.10 26.75 -13.92
CA GLU A 348 7.92 27.65 -13.09
C GLU A 348 8.83 28.56 -13.91
N THR A 349 9.32 28.07 -15.05
CA THR A 349 10.13 28.86 -15.99
C THR A 349 9.30 29.73 -16.95
N GLY A 350 7.98 29.79 -16.76
CA GLY A 350 7.05 30.62 -17.56
C GLY A 350 6.73 30.06 -18.94
N LYS A 351 7.14 28.81 -19.25
CA LYS A 351 6.93 28.15 -20.54
C LYS A 351 5.56 27.48 -20.61
N PHE A 352 4.50 28.27 -20.44
CA PHE A 352 3.14 27.76 -20.28
C PHE A 352 2.62 26.94 -21.48
N THR A 353 2.93 27.34 -22.72
CA THR A 353 2.50 26.57 -23.91
C THR A 353 3.15 25.19 -23.98
N GLU A 354 4.45 25.11 -23.68
CA GLU A 354 5.18 23.83 -23.62
C GLU A 354 4.60 22.95 -22.48
N ALA A 355 4.32 23.54 -21.31
CA ALA A 355 3.73 22.84 -20.17
C ALA A 355 2.34 22.27 -20.49
N ILE A 356 1.46 23.06 -21.15
CA ILE A 356 0.12 22.62 -21.56
C ILE A 356 0.22 21.42 -22.51
N GLN A 357 0.99 21.55 -23.59
CA GLN A 357 1.15 20.48 -24.58
C GLN A 357 1.66 19.20 -23.91
N TYR A 358 2.61 19.35 -23.00
CA TYR A 358 3.17 18.24 -22.26
C TYR A 358 2.14 17.55 -21.35
N TYR A 359 1.40 18.31 -20.53
CA TYR A 359 0.38 17.73 -19.64
C TYR A 359 -0.79 17.10 -20.41
N GLU A 360 -1.23 17.70 -21.53
CA GLU A 360 -2.25 17.09 -22.39
C GLU A 360 -1.77 15.76 -22.98
N GLN A 361 -0.53 15.70 -23.45
CA GLN A 361 0.10 14.46 -23.91
C GLN A 361 0.21 13.42 -22.78
N PHE A 362 0.59 13.86 -21.58
CA PHE A 362 0.73 12.99 -20.42
C PHE A 362 -0.61 12.35 -20.02
N LEU A 363 -1.72 13.10 -20.08
CA LEU A 363 -3.07 12.59 -19.83
C LEU A 363 -3.50 11.45 -20.76
N HIS A 364 -2.91 11.36 -21.96
CA HIS A 364 -3.22 10.31 -22.94
C HIS A 364 -2.42 9.01 -22.72
N LEU A 365 -1.53 8.95 -21.73
CA LEU A 365 -0.89 7.69 -21.35
C LEU A 365 -1.94 6.73 -20.75
N THR A 366 -1.95 5.49 -21.23
CA THR A 366 -3.02 4.50 -20.98
C THR A 366 -3.16 4.07 -19.52
N ASP A 367 -2.12 4.26 -18.70
CA ASP A 367 -2.00 3.60 -17.39
C ASP A 367 -2.07 4.55 -16.19
N LEU A 368 -2.42 5.83 -16.41
CA LEU A 368 -2.54 6.81 -15.33
C LEU A 368 -3.76 6.56 -14.44
N SER A 369 -3.53 6.53 -13.13
CA SER A 369 -4.58 6.45 -12.12
C SER A 369 -5.52 7.66 -12.18
N LYS A 370 -6.75 7.49 -11.69
CA LYS A 370 -7.73 8.57 -11.53
C LYS A 370 -7.15 9.77 -10.77
N GLY A 371 -6.46 9.52 -9.65
CA GLY A 371 -5.84 10.55 -8.84
C GLY A 371 -4.77 11.33 -9.62
N HIS A 372 -3.94 10.65 -10.42
CA HIS A 372 -2.94 11.31 -11.26
C HIS A 372 -3.56 12.17 -12.36
N LYS A 373 -4.62 11.71 -13.02
CA LYS A 373 -5.35 12.52 -14.00
C LYS A 373 -5.90 13.79 -13.37
N ILE A 374 -6.50 13.69 -12.18
CA ILE A 374 -7.01 14.84 -11.43
C ILE A 374 -5.88 15.81 -11.04
N LYS A 375 -4.71 15.31 -10.60
CA LYS A 375 -3.53 16.16 -10.32
C LYS A 375 -3.11 16.94 -11.56
N ILE A 376 -3.07 16.30 -12.74
CA ILE A 376 -2.70 16.96 -14.00
C ILE A 376 -3.75 18.01 -14.40
N TYR A 377 -5.04 17.70 -14.28
CA TYR A 377 -6.10 18.68 -14.55
C TYR A 377 -6.02 19.90 -13.63
N ASN A 378 -5.67 19.72 -12.35
CA ASN A 378 -5.41 20.84 -11.44
C ASN A 378 -4.26 21.73 -11.96
N LYS A 379 -3.15 21.14 -12.41
CA LYS A 379 -2.01 21.89 -12.96
C LYS A 379 -2.36 22.64 -14.25
N LEU A 380 -3.10 22.00 -15.16
CA LEU A 380 -3.61 22.65 -16.37
C LEU A 380 -4.55 23.82 -16.02
N ALA A 381 -5.43 23.64 -15.03
CA ALA A 381 -6.30 24.70 -14.55
C ALA A 381 -5.49 25.88 -13.97
N ASP A 382 -4.45 25.63 -13.19
CA ASP A 382 -3.54 26.68 -12.70
C ASP A 382 -2.88 27.45 -13.84
N ILE A 383 -2.35 26.74 -14.84
CA ILE A 383 -1.69 27.40 -15.98
C ILE A 383 -2.69 28.30 -16.72
N TYR A 384 -3.92 27.83 -16.97
CA TYR A 384 -4.93 28.65 -17.63
C TYR A 384 -5.43 29.81 -16.77
N PHE A 385 -5.44 29.65 -15.45
CA PHE A 385 -5.70 30.73 -14.50
C PHE A 385 -4.60 31.80 -14.60
N ASP A 386 -3.33 31.41 -14.58
CA ASP A 386 -2.17 32.32 -14.70
C ASP A 386 -2.18 33.07 -16.06
N LEU A 387 -2.60 32.38 -17.13
CA LEU A 387 -2.80 32.95 -18.46
C LEU A 387 -4.08 33.80 -18.60
N LYS A 388 -4.90 33.91 -17.54
CA LYS A 388 -6.20 34.60 -17.54
C LYS A 388 -7.16 34.09 -18.61
N ASN A 389 -7.08 32.80 -18.96
CA ASN A 389 -7.93 32.16 -19.95
C ASN A 389 -9.06 31.36 -19.26
N SER A 390 -10.05 32.08 -18.74
CA SER A 390 -11.14 31.47 -17.96
C SER A 390 -11.98 30.46 -18.74
N LYS A 391 -12.07 30.59 -20.07
CA LYS A 391 -12.77 29.63 -20.93
C LYS A 391 -12.06 28.27 -20.92
N LYS A 392 -10.74 28.26 -21.16
CA LYS A 392 -9.95 27.03 -21.16
C LYS A 392 -9.81 26.42 -19.78
N GLU A 393 -9.62 27.25 -18.74
CA GLU A 393 -9.62 26.77 -17.36
C GLU A 393 -10.92 26.01 -17.04
N ARG A 394 -12.07 26.55 -17.46
CA ARG A 394 -13.38 25.91 -17.26
C ARG A 394 -13.55 24.61 -18.04
N GLU A 395 -13.07 24.55 -19.28
CA GLU A 395 -13.05 23.32 -20.08
C GLU A 395 -12.25 22.22 -19.35
N ILE A 396 -11.09 22.55 -18.80
CA ILE A 396 -10.25 21.62 -18.02
C ILE A 396 -10.94 21.17 -16.74
N ILE A 397 -11.58 22.10 -16.02
CA ILE A 397 -12.35 21.76 -14.81
C ILE A 397 -13.44 20.73 -15.13
N PHE A 398 -14.23 20.94 -16.19
CA PHE A 398 -15.29 19.99 -16.54
C PHE A 398 -14.75 18.63 -17.01
N LYS A 399 -13.64 18.60 -17.76
CA LYS A 399 -12.97 17.34 -18.10
C LYS A 399 -12.53 16.55 -16.86
N SER A 400 -12.15 17.23 -15.78
CA SER A 400 -11.80 16.55 -14.53
C SER A 400 -12.97 15.75 -13.94
N PHE A 401 -14.22 16.16 -14.19
CA PHE A 401 -15.41 15.48 -13.68
C PHE A 401 -15.71 14.16 -14.42
N GLU A 402 -15.10 13.94 -15.58
CA GLU A 402 -15.14 12.62 -16.25
C GLU A 402 -14.36 11.57 -15.45
N CYS A 403 -13.40 12.01 -14.60
CA CYS A 403 -12.66 11.12 -13.72
C CYS A 403 -13.48 10.69 -12.49
N GLY A 404 -14.52 11.43 -12.11
CA GLY A 404 -15.40 11.13 -10.98
C GLY A 404 -16.16 12.35 -10.45
N SER A 405 -16.77 12.20 -9.27
CA SER A 405 -17.52 13.28 -8.61
C SER A 405 -16.72 14.59 -8.55
N PRO A 406 -17.37 15.76 -8.71
CA PRO A 406 -16.70 17.04 -8.60
C PRO A 406 -15.88 17.15 -7.32
N ARG A 407 -14.70 17.78 -7.42
CA ARG A 407 -13.84 18.06 -6.25
C ARG A 407 -14.01 19.49 -5.78
N ALA A 408 -13.90 19.70 -4.46
CA ALA A 408 -14.14 21.01 -3.86
C ALA A 408 -13.20 22.08 -4.40
N GLU A 409 -11.94 21.77 -4.74
CA GLU A 409 -11.05 22.75 -5.37
C GLU A 409 -11.52 23.24 -6.74
N PHE A 410 -12.10 22.36 -7.56
CA PHE A 410 -12.64 22.72 -8.87
C PHE A 410 -13.94 23.50 -8.73
N CYS A 411 -14.80 23.11 -7.78
CA CYS A 411 -16.00 23.87 -7.42
C CYS A 411 -15.62 25.28 -6.92
N CYS A 412 -14.61 25.42 -6.07
CA CYS A 412 -14.13 26.71 -5.59
C CYS A 412 -13.58 27.59 -6.73
N ARG A 413 -12.85 27.01 -7.70
CA ARG A 413 -12.38 27.74 -8.89
C ARG A 413 -13.53 28.24 -9.75
N LEU A 414 -14.53 27.40 -10.03
CA LEU A 414 -15.74 27.82 -10.75
C LEU A 414 -16.47 28.94 -10.01
N GLY A 415 -16.67 28.76 -8.69
CA GLY A 415 -17.26 29.77 -7.82
C GLY A 415 -16.52 31.10 -7.90
N TYR A 416 -15.18 31.06 -7.89
CA TYR A 416 -14.34 32.26 -7.98
C TYR A 416 -14.49 32.96 -9.33
N GLN A 417 -14.45 32.22 -10.45
CA GLN A 417 -14.65 32.79 -11.78
C GLN A 417 -16.00 33.52 -11.89
N PHE A 418 -17.08 32.88 -11.45
CA PHE A 418 -18.42 33.49 -11.49
C PHE A 418 -18.53 34.70 -10.56
N LEU A 419 -17.90 34.65 -9.39
CA LEU A 419 -17.85 35.79 -8.47
C LEU A 419 -17.12 37.00 -9.10
N GLN A 420 -15.99 36.79 -9.78
CA GLN A 420 -15.27 37.86 -10.48
C GLN A 420 -16.11 38.49 -11.60
N ASN A 421 -16.96 37.70 -12.25
CA ASN A 421 -17.90 38.18 -13.28
C ASN A 421 -19.20 38.77 -12.70
N ASN A 422 -19.32 38.87 -11.38
CA ASN A 422 -20.55 39.29 -10.68
C ASN A 422 -21.78 38.40 -10.97
N GLU A 423 -21.57 37.15 -11.37
CA GLU A 423 -22.61 36.13 -11.59
C GLU A 423 -22.90 35.40 -10.26
N LEU A 424 -23.45 36.13 -9.28
CA LEU A 424 -23.51 35.71 -7.88
C LEU A 424 -24.30 34.40 -7.65
N ASP A 425 -25.40 34.18 -8.35
CA ASP A 425 -26.20 32.95 -8.20
C ASP A 425 -25.40 31.71 -8.58
N LYS A 426 -24.61 31.80 -9.66
CA LYS A 426 -23.73 30.70 -10.10
C LYS A 426 -22.56 30.50 -9.15
N ALA A 427 -21.99 31.58 -8.63
CA ALA A 427 -20.93 31.49 -7.64
C ALA A 427 -21.41 30.77 -6.36
N ILE A 428 -22.58 31.16 -5.84
CA ILE A 428 -23.22 30.53 -4.68
C ILE A 428 -23.44 29.04 -4.93
N PHE A 429 -24.01 28.66 -6.07
CA PHE A 429 -24.23 27.25 -6.41
C PHE A 429 -22.96 26.40 -6.28
N TRP A 430 -21.85 26.86 -6.87
CA TRP A 430 -20.61 26.08 -6.86
C TRP A 430 -19.96 26.02 -5.47
N TYR A 431 -19.98 27.11 -4.70
CA TYR A 431 -19.47 27.07 -3.34
C TYR A 431 -20.35 26.23 -2.42
N GLU A 432 -21.68 26.25 -2.56
CA GLU A 432 -22.57 25.37 -1.80
C GLU A 432 -22.42 23.90 -2.19
N LEU A 433 -22.13 23.61 -3.45
CA LEU A 433 -21.79 22.25 -3.85
C LEU A 433 -20.50 21.82 -3.13
N ALA A 434 -19.46 22.66 -3.12
CA ALA A 434 -18.20 22.37 -2.47
C ALA A 434 -18.35 22.01 -0.98
N THR A 435 -19.28 22.62 -0.25
CA THR A 435 -19.52 22.33 1.18
C THR A 435 -20.26 21.02 1.43
N LYS A 436 -20.91 20.46 0.41
CA LYS A 436 -21.74 19.23 0.49
C LYS A 436 -21.03 18.00 -0.08
N LEU A 437 -19.87 18.18 -0.73
CA LEU A 437 -19.13 17.08 -1.31
C LEU A 437 -18.55 16.18 -0.23
N GLU A 438 -18.64 14.87 -0.45
CA GLU A 438 -17.90 13.90 0.34
C GLU A 438 -16.41 14.05 0.04
N ARG A 439 -15.62 14.22 1.10
CA ARG A 439 -14.17 14.36 1.00
C ARG A 439 -13.58 13.06 0.43
N PRO A 440 -12.78 13.13 -0.66
CA PRO A 440 -12.10 11.97 -1.22
C PRO A 440 -11.27 11.28 -0.16
N ASN A 441 -11.15 9.95 -0.27
CA ASN A 441 -10.28 9.17 0.60
C ASN A 441 -8.86 9.78 0.62
N ASN A 442 -8.18 9.66 1.76
CA ASN A 442 -6.95 10.37 2.14
C ASN A 442 -5.72 10.27 1.18
N HIS A 443 -5.83 9.58 0.05
CA HIS A 443 -4.76 9.36 -0.92
C HIS A 443 -4.61 10.47 -1.97
N GLU A 444 -5.56 11.39 -2.06
CA GLU A 444 -5.50 12.44 -3.08
C GLU A 444 -4.87 13.72 -2.50
N ILE A 445 -4.00 14.39 -3.27
CA ILE A 445 -3.51 15.73 -2.90
C ILE A 445 -4.73 16.67 -2.95
N LEU A 446 -5.07 17.26 -1.81
CA LEU A 446 -6.22 18.15 -1.63
C LEU A 446 -5.74 19.58 -1.40
N TYR A 447 -6.44 20.55 -1.99
CA TYR A 447 -6.33 21.93 -1.54
C TYR A 447 -7.15 22.08 -0.27
N GLU A 448 -6.54 21.87 0.89
CA GLU A 448 -7.22 21.76 2.20
C GLU A 448 -8.20 22.89 2.48
N SER A 449 -7.85 24.12 2.13
CA SER A 449 -8.73 25.28 2.30
C SER A 449 -10.05 25.10 1.55
N CYS A 450 -10.03 24.58 0.33
CA CYS A 450 -11.21 24.31 -0.49
C CYS A 450 -12.13 23.24 0.10
N TRP A 451 -11.59 22.33 0.91
CA TRP A 451 -12.36 21.25 1.58
C TRP A 451 -12.79 21.61 3.00
N THR A 452 -12.42 22.80 3.48
CA THR A 452 -12.69 23.25 4.84
C THR A 452 -13.33 24.63 4.82
N TRP A 453 -12.57 25.68 5.11
CA TRP A 453 -13.09 27.01 5.42
C TRP A 453 -13.34 27.90 4.19
N LEU A 454 -12.65 27.66 3.06
CA LEU A 454 -12.68 28.56 1.91
C LEU A 454 -14.06 28.70 1.25
N PRO A 455 -14.83 27.60 0.99
CA PRO A 455 -16.15 27.74 0.40
C PRO A 455 -17.09 28.61 1.25
N PHE A 456 -17.06 28.42 2.58
CA PHE A 456 -17.88 29.19 3.52
C PHE A 456 -17.47 30.66 3.55
N LEU A 457 -16.16 30.96 3.54
CA LEU A 457 -15.68 32.33 3.43
C LEU A 457 -16.17 33.02 2.15
N GLN A 458 -16.17 32.30 1.01
CA GLN A 458 -16.65 32.87 -0.25
C GLN A 458 -18.18 33.01 -0.28
N LEU A 459 -18.92 32.05 0.28
CA LEU A 459 -20.37 32.16 0.47
C LEU A 459 -20.76 33.36 1.33
N CYS A 460 -19.98 33.66 2.38
CA CYS A 460 -20.17 34.88 3.18
C CYS A 460 -20.17 36.13 2.29
N ILE A 461 -19.17 36.25 1.39
CA ILE A 461 -19.04 37.38 0.46
C ILE A 461 -20.19 37.41 -0.54
N CYS A 462 -20.53 36.27 -1.16
CA CYS A 462 -21.63 36.20 -2.12
C CYS A 462 -22.97 36.59 -1.50
N TYR A 463 -23.29 36.05 -0.31
CA TYR A 463 -24.54 36.33 0.38
C TYR A 463 -24.63 37.79 0.84
N TYR A 464 -23.52 38.39 1.25
CA TYR A 464 -23.46 39.83 1.53
C TYR A 464 -23.80 40.67 0.29
N LYS A 465 -23.20 40.35 -0.87
CA LYS A 465 -23.41 41.07 -2.13
C LYS A 465 -24.86 41.03 -2.62
N ILE A 466 -25.60 39.95 -2.36
CA ILE A 466 -27.03 39.85 -2.69
C ILE A 466 -27.95 40.36 -1.57
N GLY A 467 -27.40 40.94 -0.50
CA GLY A 467 -28.16 41.52 0.61
C GLY A 467 -28.67 40.52 1.66
N ASN A 468 -28.30 39.24 1.58
CA ASN A 468 -28.69 38.23 2.56
C ASN A 468 -27.71 38.21 3.75
N LEU A 469 -27.83 39.22 4.62
CA LEU A 469 -26.92 39.41 5.77
C LEU A 469 -26.94 38.23 6.75
N LYS A 470 -28.09 37.58 6.94
CA LYS A 470 -28.23 36.40 7.81
C LYS A 470 -27.35 35.25 7.31
N LYS A 471 -27.53 34.82 6.06
CA LYS A 471 -26.72 33.75 5.48
C LYS A 471 -25.25 34.14 5.36
N SER A 472 -24.95 35.41 5.11
CA SER A 472 -23.58 35.91 5.09
C SER A 472 -22.88 35.66 6.42
N TYR A 473 -23.53 36.06 7.52
CA TYR A 473 -23.02 35.88 8.88
C TYR A 473 -22.90 34.39 9.27
N GLU A 474 -23.92 33.58 9.00
CA GLU A 474 -23.91 32.13 9.27
C GLU A 474 -22.72 31.44 8.59
N ASN A 475 -22.45 31.74 7.32
CA ASN A 475 -21.32 31.17 6.60
C ASN A 475 -19.97 31.67 7.15
N ASN A 476 -19.88 32.92 7.61
CA ASN A 476 -18.66 33.40 8.25
C ASN A 476 -18.36 32.67 9.57
N GLU A 477 -19.39 32.37 10.37
CA GLU A 477 -19.23 31.59 11.61
C GLU A 477 -18.77 30.16 11.33
N LEU A 478 -19.33 29.52 10.29
CA LEU A 478 -18.87 28.19 9.85
C LEU A 478 -17.41 28.22 9.41
N ALA A 479 -17.01 29.23 8.63
CA ALA A 479 -15.62 29.42 8.22
C ALA A 479 -14.69 29.64 9.43
N LEU A 480 -15.14 30.42 10.43
CA LEU A 480 -14.38 30.73 11.64
C LEU A 480 -14.18 29.49 12.51
N ASN A 481 -15.20 28.64 12.65
CA ASN A 481 -15.09 27.38 13.38
C ASN A 481 -14.03 26.45 12.76
N LEU A 482 -13.95 26.44 11.42
CA LEU A 482 -13.00 25.62 10.67
C LEU A 482 -11.59 26.24 10.58
N SER A 483 -11.45 27.55 10.72
CA SER A 483 -10.17 28.26 10.69
C SER A 483 -10.14 29.47 11.62
N PRO A 484 -10.03 29.26 12.95
CA PRO A 484 -10.23 30.30 13.97
C PRO A 484 -9.26 31.49 13.91
N ASN A 485 -8.04 31.27 13.40
CA ASN A 485 -6.97 32.26 13.38
C ASN A 485 -6.88 33.03 12.05
N ASN A 486 -7.84 32.87 11.14
CA ASN A 486 -7.79 33.54 9.83
C ASN A 486 -8.28 34.98 9.91
N GLU A 487 -7.39 35.94 9.67
CA GLU A 487 -7.66 37.37 9.79
C GLU A 487 -8.81 37.86 8.91
N MET A 488 -8.96 37.33 7.69
CA MET A 488 -10.06 37.72 6.79
C MET A 488 -11.42 37.36 7.39
N ILE A 489 -11.53 36.17 7.98
CA ILE A 489 -12.77 35.67 8.58
C ILE A 489 -13.13 36.49 9.83
N ILE A 490 -12.13 36.81 10.66
CA ILE A 490 -12.29 37.64 11.86
C ILE A 490 -12.74 39.07 11.48
N ASN A 491 -12.13 39.66 10.46
CA ASN A 491 -12.49 41.00 10.00
C ASN A 491 -13.90 41.05 9.40
N ASN A 492 -14.29 40.03 8.61
CA ASN A 492 -15.64 39.89 8.10
C ASN A 492 -16.68 39.81 9.23
N LYS A 493 -16.39 39.06 10.31
CA LYS A 493 -17.27 38.98 11.48
C LYS A 493 -17.51 40.35 12.10
N LYS A 494 -16.43 41.07 12.43
CA LYS A 494 -16.52 42.41 13.04
C LYS A 494 -17.33 43.37 12.17
N PHE A 495 -17.11 43.31 10.86
CA PHE A 495 -17.85 44.13 9.91
C PHE A 495 -19.36 43.76 9.90
N LEU A 496 -19.69 42.49 9.74
CA LEU A 496 -21.09 42.02 9.69
C LEU A 496 -21.84 42.28 11.00
N GLU A 497 -21.21 42.12 12.16
CA GLU A 497 -21.81 42.48 13.45
C GLU A 497 -22.12 43.99 13.54
N GLY A 498 -21.26 44.84 12.96
CA GLY A 498 -21.50 46.28 12.88
C GLY A 498 -22.66 46.64 11.95
N VAL A 499 -22.86 45.88 10.88
CA VAL A 499 -23.97 46.07 9.93
C VAL A 499 -25.29 45.52 10.50
N LEU A 500 -25.27 44.40 11.22
CA LEU A 500 -26.47 43.76 11.81
C LEU A 500 -26.99 44.47 13.09
N LYS A 501 -26.15 45.28 13.75
CA LYS A 501 -26.53 46.12 14.91
C LYS A 501 -27.19 47.45 14.50
N LYS A 502 -27.24 47.77 13.21
CA LYS A 502 -27.96 48.90 12.62
C LYS A 502 -29.21 48.39 11.94
#